data_AF-A0AA45W2A0-F1
#
_entry.id   AF-A0AA45W2A0-F1
#
_cell.length_a   1.000
_cell.length_b   1.000
_cell.length_c   1.000
_cell.angle_alpha   90.00
_cell.angle_beta   90.00
_cell.angle_gamma   90.00
#
_symmetry.space_group_name_H-M   'P 1'
#
loop_
_entity.id
_entity.type
_entity.pdbx_description
1 polymer ?
#
loop_
_entity_poly.entity_id
_entity_poly.type
_entity_poly.pdbx_seq_one_letter_code
_entity_poly.pdbx_strand_id
1 'polypeptide(L)'
;MGNSRRNADRTDPLHSLSHPLAGGSLQVLQQHLRSLAQSATGNPQAGKRREGGEACDRLDLTHRCEYCGTPLPDGSRSSRMYCTPQCKQDHRTALDREAMGLEPRPPLPDKAVRKCGQCGGPIPEQMRRGTEYCSVRCVNLARRQRSMQATNPIPCENCGTSFRPDGPKRRFCCHQCAVDATKVRSEIACAQCGTLFHPKTYTARFCSASCVAKYKHAHGMLRRKLTAERLDRLLRPPRPKRRYRMRLTPARFDRMVGS
;
A
#
# COMPACT_ATOMS: atom_id res chain seq x y z
N MET A 1 -9.57 -2.44 -39.63
CA MET A 1 -9.04 -1.14 -39.17
C MET A 1 -8.59 -1.30 -37.72
N GLY A 2 -7.31 -1.62 -37.52
CA GLY A 2 -6.75 -2.02 -36.22
C GLY A 2 -5.90 -0.90 -35.60
N ASN A 3 -6.30 -0.42 -34.42
CA ASN A 3 -5.54 0.56 -33.64
C ASN A 3 -4.51 -0.15 -32.75
N SER A 4 -3.33 -0.40 -33.32
CA SER A 4 -2.14 -0.85 -32.59
C SER A 4 -1.47 0.35 -31.92
N ARG A 5 -1.87 0.67 -30.69
CA ARG A 5 -1.16 1.66 -29.85
C ARG A 5 0.10 1.02 -29.29
N ARG A 6 1.21 1.16 -30.02
CA ARG A 6 2.56 0.88 -29.52
C ARG A 6 2.91 1.95 -28.48
N ASN A 7 3.09 1.54 -27.23
CA ASN A 7 3.76 2.35 -26.22
C ASN A 7 5.25 2.32 -26.52
N ALA A 8 5.73 3.34 -27.23
CA ALA A 8 7.15 3.69 -27.23
C ALA A 8 7.49 4.41 -25.92
N ASP A 9 8.71 4.18 -25.43
CA ASP A 9 9.41 5.02 -24.46
C ASP A 9 8.90 5.05 -23.02
N ARG A 10 9.17 3.97 -22.30
CA ARG A 10 9.57 4.06 -20.89
C ARG A 10 11.09 4.04 -20.81
N THR A 11 11.70 5.19 -21.07
CA THR A 11 13.07 5.47 -20.66
C THR A 11 13.17 5.45 -19.14
N ASP A 12 14.11 4.66 -18.65
CA ASP A 12 14.41 4.39 -17.24
C ASP A 12 14.95 5.65 -16.55
N PRO A 13 14.28 6.24 -15.54
CA PRO A 13 14.69 7.51 -14.93
C PRO A 13 15.86 7.38 -13.94
N LEU A 14 16.51 6.22 -13.85
CA LEU A 14 17.57 5.96 -12.87
C LEU A 14 19.00 6.27 -13.34
N HIS A 15 19.18 6.78 -14.56
CA HIS A 15 20.52 7.00 -15.12
C HIS A 15 21.08 8.43 -14.97
N SER A 16 20.34 9.37 -14.35
CA SER A 16 20.70 10.80 -14.31
C SER A 16 21.24 11.33 -12.95
N LEU A 17 21.68 10.45 -12.03
CA LEU A 17 22.21 10.87 -10.71
C LEU A 17 23.72 10.64 -10.52
N SER A 18 24.51 10.73 -11.59
CA SER A 18 25.98 10.72 -11.50
C SER A 18 26.61 11.93 -12.18
N HIS A 19 26.26 13.13 -11.67
CA HIS A 19 27.09 14.32 -11.87
C HIS A 19 27.96 14.53 -10.62
N PRO A 20 29.31 14.61 -10.76
CA PRO A 20 30.18 14.95 -9.65
C PRO A 20 29.94 16.42 -9.26
N LEU A 21 29.58 16.64 -7.99
CA LEU A 21 29.58 17.95 -7.35
C LEU A 21 31.03 18.45 -7.23
N ALA A 22 31.54 19.04 -8.30
CA ALA A 22 32.81 19.74 -8.31
C ALA A 22 32.63 21.14 -7.71
N GLY A 23 33.27 21.36 -6.55
CA GLY A 23 33.77 22.66 -6.10
C GLY A 23 32.73 23.75 -5.77
N GLY A 24 32.35 23.88 -4.50
CA GLY A 24 31.80 25.16 -4.01
C GLY A 24 31.04 25.14 -2.68
N SER A 25 30.47 24.00 -2.25
CA SER A 25 29.53 24.00 -1.12
C SER A 25 30.16 24.14 0.27
N LEU A 26 31.45 23.86 0.41
CA LEU A 26 32.14 23.86 1.71
C LEU A 26 32.44 25.28 2.24
N GLN A 27 32.65 26.26 1.35
CA GLN A 27 32.90 27.65 1.75
C GLN A 27 31.63 28.36 2.23
N VAL A 28 30.46 28.08 1.61
CA VAL A 28 29.18 28.67 2.03
C VAL A 28 28.76 28.18 3.42
N LEU A 29 29.02 26.91 3.72
CA LEU A 29 28.70 26.32 5.02
C LEU A 29 29.60 26.86 6.14
N GLN A 30 30.87 27.17 5.84
CA GLN A 30 31.78 27.84 6.80
C GLN A 30 31.39 29.29 7.09
N GLN A 31 30.85 30.04 6.13
CA GLN A 31 30.38 31.41 6.37
C GLN A 31 29.13 31.44 7.27
N HIS A 32 28.18 30.52 7.07
CA HIS A 32 26.99 30.43 7.91
C HIS A 32 27.30 30.06 9.37
N LEU A 33 28.27 29.18 9.61
CA LEU A 33 28.67 28.84 10.99
C LEU A 33 29.35 30.01 11.72
N ARG A 34 30.07 30.88 11.01
CA ARG A 34 30.67 32.09 11.61
C ARG A 34 29.62 33.15 11.97
N SER A 35 28.56 33.32 11.17
CA SER A 35 27.50 34.29 11.48
C SER A 35 26.68 33.89 12.72
N LEU A 36 26.44 32.58 12.91
CA LEU A 36 25.74 32.07 14.09
C LEU A 36 26.56 32.23 15.37
N ALA A 37 27.89 32.07 15.30
CA ALA A 37 28.76 32.27 16.46
C ALA A 37 28.82 33.73 16.93
N GLN A 38 28.74 34.71 16.01
CA GLN A 38 28.75 36.13 16.35
C GLN A 38 27.42 36.61 16.96
N SER A 39 26.32 35.91 16.71
CA SER A 39 25.00 36.27 17.23
C SER A 39 24.79 35.82 18.68
N ALA A 40 25.65 34.92 19.20
CA ALA A 40 25.48 34.31 20.53
C ALA A 40 26.15 35.10 21.68
N THR A 41 26.93 36.14 21.40
CA THR A 41 27.62 36.95 22.42
C THR A 41 26.88 38.24 22.81
N GLY A 42 25.58 38.33 22.48
CA GLY A 42 24.68 39.40 22.89
C GLY A 42 24.47 39.45 24.40
N ASN A 43 25.21 40.37 25.03
CA ASN A 43 25.21 40.82 26.42
C ASN A 43 23.83 40.77 27.14
N PRO A 44 23.64 39.98 28.22
CA PRO A 44 22.42 39.99 29.01
C PRO A 44 22.41 41.23 29.93
N GLN A 45 21.82 42.33 29.47
CA GLN A 45 21.55 43.46 30.35
C GLN A 45 20.44 43.10 31.34
N ALA A 46 20.85 42.95 32.59
CA ALA A 46 20.02 42.83 33.77
C ALA A 46 19.11 44.06 33.92
N GLY A 47 17.85 43.93 33.48
CA GLY A 47 16.79 44.91 33.70
C GLY A 47 16.20 44.80 35.11
N LYS A 48 16.40 45.86 35.88
CA LYS A 48 15.90 46.07 37.25
C LYS A 48 14.38 45.89 37.33
N ARG A 49 13.92 45.07 38.27
CA ARG A 49 12.54 45.04 38.77
C ARG A 49 12.19 46.41 39.33
N ARG A 50 11.21 47.10 38.72
CA ARG A 50 10.48 48.19 39.35
C ARG A 50 9.17 47.61 39.88
N GLU A 51 9.05 47.61 41.20
CA GLU A 51 7.81 47.37 41.92
C GLU A 51 7.07 48.71 42.01
N GLY A 52 5.83 48.71 41.55
CA GLY A 52 4.92 49.86 41.51
C GLY A 52 3.82 49.52 40.50
N GLY A 53 2.59 49.17 40.89
CA GLY A 53 1.86 49.58 42.07
C GLY A 53 0.88 50.69 41.71
N GLU A 54 0.11 50.52 40.63
CA GLU A 54 -1.02 51.38 40.29
C GLU A 54 -2.21 50.49 39.97
N ALA A 55 -3.32 50.80 40.63
CA ALA A 55 -4.59 50.12 40.55
C ALA A 55 -5.03 50.04 39.08
N CYS A 56 -4.84 48.87 38.47
CA CYS A 56 -5.43 48.57 37.18
C CYS A 56 -6.92 48.58 37.40
N ASP A 57 -7.61 49.39 36.62
CA ASP A 57 -9.02 49.23 36.29
C ASP A 57 -9.40 47.76 36.32
N ARG A 58 -10.59 47.49 36.84
CA ARG A 58 -11.26 46.20 36.78
C ARG A 58 -11.63 45.94 35.30
N LEU A 59 -10.59 45.81 34.48
CA LEU A 59 -10.61 45.58 33.05
C LEU A 59 -11.41 44.31 32.84
N ASP A 60 -12.40 44.43 31.97
CA ASP A 60 -13.31 43.37 31.57
C ASP A 60 -12.48 42.24 30.92
N LEU A 61 -11.94 41.35 31.76
CA LEU A 61 -11.09 40.21 31.43
C LEU A 61 -11.87 39.10 30.71
N THR A 62 -13.00 39.42 30.07
CA THR A 62 -13.62 38.54 29.10
C THR A 62 -12.76 38.55 27.84
N HIS A 63 -11.55 37.97 27.93
CA HIS A 63 -10.71 37.68 26.79
C HIS A 63 -11.56 36.90 25.79
N ARG A 64 -11.84 37.51 24.64
CA ARG A 64 -12.60 36.88 23.55
C ARG A 64 -11.63 36.29 22.55
N CYS A 65 -12.06 35.23 21.89
CA CYS A 65 -11.33 34.64 20.77
C CYS A 65 -11.20 35.69 19.64
N GLU A 66 -9.99 35.99 19.19
CA GLU A 66 -9.75 36.97 18.11
C GLU A 66 -10.48 36.61 16.81
N TYR A 67 -10.73 35.33 16.59
CA TYR A 67 -11.34 34.85 15.34
C TYR A 67 -12.87 34.84 15.36
N CYS A 68 -13.47 34.21 16.38
CA CYS A 68 -14.92 34.01 16.42
C CYS A 68 -15.65 34.87 17.46
N GLY A 69 -14.92 35.66 18.25
CA GLY A 69 -15.51 36.57 19.26
C GLY A 69 -16.11 35.89 20.50
N THR A 70 -16.11 34.55 20.58
CA THR A 70 -16.61 33.81 21.75
C THR A 70 -15.70 34.04 22.97
N PRO A 71 -16.25 34.19 24.19
CA PRO A 71 -15.44 34.33 25.39
C PRO A 71 -14.55 33.09 25.59
N LEU A 72 -13.32 33.32 26.02
CA LEU A 72 -12.37 32.25 26.33
C LEU A 72 -12.79 31.54 27.62
N PRO A 73 -12.54 30.23 27.73
CA PRO A 73 -12.93 29.48 28.92
C PRO A 73 -12.14 29.96 30.14
N ASP A 74 -12.80 30.02 31.28
CA ASP A 74 -12.21 30.42 32.56
C ASP A 74 -10.98 29.56 32.90
N GLY A 75 -9.94 30.20 33.45
CA GLY A 75 -8.65 29.54 33.72
C GLY A 75 -7.75 29.37 32.48
N SER A 76 -8.15 29.88 31.32
CA SER A 76 -7.23 30.05 30.20
C SER A 76 -6.07 30.98 30.59
N ARG A 77 -4.85 30.64 30.15
CA ARG A 77 -3.71 31.55 30.30
C ARG A 77 -4.03 32.88 29.61
N SER A 78 -3.62 33.99 30.22
CA SER A 78 -3.82 35.34 29.67
C SER A 78 -3.25 35.53 28.25
N SER A 79 -2.28 34.69 27.84
CA SER A 79 -1.71 34.68 26.49
C SER A 79 -2.49 33.85 25.46
N ARG A 80 -3.60 33.21 25.84
CA ARG A 80 -4.42 32.43 24.91
C ARG A 80 -5.28 33.37 24.09
N MET A 81 -5.08 33.37 22.76
CA MET A 81 -5.82 34.23 21.83
C MET A 81 -7.05 33.55 21.18
N TYR A 82 -7.13 32.21 21.23
CA TYR A 82 -8.17 31.43 20.54
C TYR A 82 -8.89 30.44 21.47
N CYS A 83 -10.22 30.34 21.31
CA CYS A 83 -11.04 29.44 22.13
C CYS A 83 -10.72 27.97 21.86
N THR A 84 -10.51 27.60 20.60
CA THR A 84 -10.15 26.24 20.19
C THR A 84 -8.94 26.23 19.23
N PRO A 85 -8.24 25.10 19.11
CA PRO A 85 -7.24 24.92 18.05
C PRO A 85 -7.81 25.13 16.64
N GLN A 86 -9.09 24.80 16.44
CA GLN A 86 -9.77 25.01 15.16
C GLN A 86 -9.86 26.51 14.82
N CYS A 87 -10.30 27.36 15.75
CA CYS A 87 -10.35 28.81 15.53
C CYS A 87 -8.97 29.41 15.23
N LYS A 88 -7.90 28.91 15.86
CA LYS A 88 -6.53 29.32 15.54
C LYS A 88 -6.16 28.97 14.10
N GLN A 89 -6.50 27.76 13.66
CA GLN A 89 -6.21 27.29 12.30
C GLN A 89 -7.02 28.07 11.27
N ASP A 90 -8.30 28.31 11.55
CA ASP A 90 -9.20 29.05 10.68
C ASP A 90 -8.76 30.52 10.56
N HIS A 91 -8.34 31.16 11.66
CA HIS A 91 -7.79 32.53 11.64
C HIS A 91 -6.54 32.65 10.78
N ARG A 92 -5.59 31.72 10.94
CA ARG A 92 -4.39 31.67 10.08
C ARG A 92 -4.75 31.50 8.61
N THR A 93 -5.69 30.59 8.33
CA THR A 93 -6.17 30.36 6.96
C THR A 93 -6.84 31.61 6.39
N ALA A 94 -7.57 32.38 7.20
CA ALA A 94 -8.17 33.63 6.78
C ALA A 94 -7.12 34.69 6.44
N LEU A 95 -6.12 34.89 7.31
CA LEU A 95 -5.00 35.81 7.07
C LEU A 95 -4.19 35.42 5.83
N ASP A 96 -3.89 34.14 5.65
CA ASP A 96 -3.19 33.64 4.46
C ASP A 96 -3.98 33.92 3.17
N ARG A 97 -5.32 33.77 3.21
CA ARG A 97 -6.19 34.08 2.06
C ARG A 97 -6.25 35.57 1.76
N GLU A 98 -6.34 36.41 2.78
CA GLU A 98 -6.32 37.87 2.65
C GLU A 98 -4.99 38.34 2.07
N ALA A 99 -3.86 37.81 2.57
CA ALA A 99 -2.53 38.09 2.04
C ALA A 99 -2.37 37.68 0.57
N MET A 100 -3.08 36.65 0.13
CA MET A 100 -3.13 36.22 -1.28
C MET A 100 -4.16 36.98 -2.13
N GLY A 101 -4.93 37.92 -1.56
CA GLY A 101 -6.01 38.61 -2.27
C GLY A 101 -7.11 37.68 -2.78
N LEU A 102 -7.27 36.51 -2.16
CA LEU A 102 -8.27 35.53 -2.57
C LEU A 102 -9.60 35.83 -1.91
N GLU A 103 -10.50 36.44 -2.67
CA GLU A 103 -11.90 36.61 -2.31
C GLU A 103 -12.50 35.31 -1.73
N PRO A 104 -13.41 35.40 -0.74
CA PRO A 104 -14.14 34.25 -0.24
C PRO A 104 -14.76 33.49 -1.41
N ARG A 105 -14.44 32.20 -1.53
CA ARG A 105 -14.98 31.40 -2.63
C ARG A 105 -16.49 31.36 -2.43
N PRO A 106 -17.32 31.83 -3.40
CA PRO A 106 -18.76 31.77 -3.27
C PRO A 106 -19.17 30.32 -2.96
N PRO A 107 -20.22 30.11 -2.14
CA PRO A 107 -20.71 28.77 -1.86
C PRO A 107 -20.93 28.06 -3.19
N LEU A 108 -20.30 26.90 -3.35
CA LEU A 108 -20.45 26.12 -4.58
C LEU A 108 -21.94 25.78 -4.73
N PRO A 109 -22.52 25.93 -5.92
CA PRO A 109 -23.90 25.53 -6.16
C PRO A 109 -24.09 24.07 -5.73
N ASP A 110 -25.29 23.74 -5.26
CA ASP A 110 -25.65 22.40 -4.81
C ASP A 110 -25.10 21.37 -5.81
N LYS A 111 -24.13 20.58 -5.35
CA LYS A 111 -23.38 19.70 -6.22
C LYS A 111 -24.37 18.70 -6.82
N ALA A 112 -24.53 18.76 -8.14
CA ALA A 112 -25.37 17.81 -8.86
C ALA A 112 -25.05 16.38 -8.40
N VAL A 113 -26.08 15.67 -7.92
CA VAL A 113 -25.93 14.32 -7.37
C VAL A 113 -25.36 13.41 -8.47
N ARG A 114 -24.13 12.96 -8.28
CA ARG A 114 -23.45 12.05 -9.23
C ARG A 114 -24.17 10.70 -9.23
N LYS A 115 -24.39 10.13 -10.41
CA LYS A 115 -25.01 8.80 -10.59
C LYS A 115 -23.94 7.73 -10.74
N CYS A 116 -24.17 6.56 -10.14
CA CYS A 116 -23.30 5.39 -10.22
C CYS A 116 -23.31 4.83 -11.65
N GLY A 117 -22.14 4.65 -12.26
CA GLY A 117 -22.01 4.10 -13.61
C GLY A 117 -22.47 2.63 -13.74
N GLN A 118 -22.61 1.90 -12.64
CA GLN A 118 -23.04 0.49 -12.65
C GLN A 118 -24.54 0.30 -12.37
N CYS A 119 -25.10 1.01 -11.39
CA CYS A 119 -26.48 0.80 -10.94
C CYS A 119 -27.40 2.02 -11.11
N GLY A 120 -26.86 3.16 -11.55
CA GLY A 120 -27.61 4.42 -11.68
C GLY A 120 -27.94 5.14 -10.37
N GLY A 121 -27.76 4.49 -9.21
CA GLY A 121 -28.04 5.09 -7.89
C GLY A 121 -27.12 6.26 -7.53
N PRO A 122 -27.52 7.12 -6.57
CA PRO A 122 -26.73 8.28 -6.17
C PRO A 122 -25.40 7.86 -5.51
N ILE A 123 -24.33 8.57 -5.84
CA ILE A 123 -23.02 8.38 -5.20
C ILE A 123 -23.00 9.20 -3.90
N PRO A 124 -22.69 8.60 -2.73
CA PRO A 124 -22.63 9.31 -1.46
C PRO A 124 -21.66 10.50 -1.49
N GLU A 125 -22.02 11.62 -0.84
CA GLU A 125 -21.18 12.82 -0.85
C GLU A 125 -19.83 12.61 -0.15
N GLN A 126 -19.73 11.67 0.80
CA GLN A 126 -18.46 11.35 1.46
C GLN A 126 -17.45 10.68 0.52
N MET A 127 -17.87 10.20 -0.65
CA MET A 127 -16.97 9.58 -1.63
C MET A 127 -16.12 10.63 -2.35
N ARG A 128 -14.84 10.29 -2.56
CA ARG A 128 -13.87 11.15 -3.26
C ARG A 128 -14.42 11.70 -4.59
N ARG A 129 -14.00 12.92 -4.94
CA ARG A 129 -14.25 13.48 -6.28
C ARG A 129 -13.60 12.56 -7.31
N GLY A 130 -14.34 12.20 -8.35
CA GLY A 130 -13.90 11.24 -9.38
C GLY A 130 -14.34 9.79 -9.16
N THR A 131 -14.92 9.43 -8.01
CA THR A 131 -15.54 8.11 -7.85
C THR A 131 -16.73 7.96 -8.80
N GLU A 132 -16.72 6.91 -9.63
CA GLU A 132 -17.77 6.58 -10.62
C GLU A 132 -18.87 5.65 -10.07
N TYR A 133 -18.63 4.98 -8.93
CA TYR A 133 -19.49 3.92 -8.42
C TYR A 133 -19.92 4.21 -6.98
N CYS A 134 -21.18 3.93 -6.64
CA CYS A 134 -21.72 4.17 -5.30
C CYS A 134 -21.17 3.22 -4.21
N SER A 135 -20.61 2.06 -4.60
CA SER A 135 -20.16 1.03 -3.68
C SER A 135 -19.04 0.16 -4.27
N VAL A 136 -18.28 -0.49 -3.39
CA VAL A 136 -17.27 -1.50 -3.76
C VAL A 136 -17.88 -2.65 -4.58
N ARG A 137 -19.13 -3.03 -4.26
CA ARG A 137 -19.87 -4.04 -5.04
C ARG A 137 -20.06 -3.60 -6.49
N CYS A 138 -20.47 -2.35 -6.72
CA CYS A 138 -20.62 -1.79 -8.07
C CYS A 138 -19.29 -1.71 -8.81
N VAL A 139 -18.20 -1.34 -8.14
CA VAL A 139 -16.84 -1.35 -8.72
C VAL A 139 -16.47 -2.75 -9.21
N ASN A 140 -16.69 -3.77 -8.37
CA ASN A 140 -16.35 -5.15 -8.70
C ASN A 140 -17.18 -5.70 -9.86
N LEU A 141 -18.48 -5.37 -9.91
CA LEU A 141 -19.35 -5.73 -11.03
C LEU A 141 -18.90 -5.08 -12.34
N ALA A 142 -18.64 -3.77 -12.34
CA ALA A 142 -18.14 -3.05 -13.51
C ALA A 142 -16.78 -3.60 -13.98
N ARG A 143 -15.88 -3.94 -13.04
CA ARG A 143 -14.60 -4.58 -13.35
C ARG A 143 -14.80 -5.95 -14.01
N ARG A 144 -15.70 -6.78 -13.47
CA ARG A 144 -16.00 -8.12 -14.01
C ARG A 144 -16.62 -8.04 -15.41
N GLN A 145 -17.54 -7.10 -15.64
CA GLN A 145 -18.12 -6.87 -16.96
C GLN A 145 -17.07 -6.44 -17.98
N ARG A 146 -16.20 -5.47 -17.62
CA ARG A 146 -15.08 -5.07 -18.49
C ARG A 146 -14.13 -6.21 -18.80
N SER A 147 -13.79 -7.05 -17.82
CA SER A 147 -12.93 -8.21 -18.09
C SER A 147 -13.58 -9.24 -19.01
N MET A 148 -14.90 -9.46 -18.89
CA MET A 148 -15.65 -10.38 -19.78
C MET A 148 -15.84 -9.84 -21.20
N GLN A 149 -15.85 -8.52 -21.37
CA GLN A 149 -15.94 -7.88 -22.68
C GLN A 149 -14.58 -7.79 -23.37
N ALA A 150 -13.49 -7.64 -22.60
CA ALA A 150 -12.14 -7.52 -23.14
C ALA A 150 -11.55 -8.85 -23.64
N THR A 151 -12.05 -10.00 -23.17
CA THR A 151 -11.51 -11.30 -23.55
C THR A 151 -12.25 -11.90 -24.75
N ASN A 152 -11.50 -12.12 -25.84
CA ASN A 152 -11.99 -12.87 -26.99
C ASN A 152 -12.32 -14.31 -26.57
N PRO A 153 -13.39 -14.92 -27.13
CA PRO A 153 -13.62 -16.35 -26.95
C PRO A 153 -12.42 -17.16 -27.45
N ILE A 154 -11.98 -18.13 -26.64
CA ILE A 154 -10.92 -19.09 -26.99
C ILE A 154 -11.51 -20.51 -27.01
N PRO A 155 -11.04 -21.41 -27.88
CA PRO A 155 -11.45 -22.82 -27.86
C PRO A 155 -10.90 -23.52 -26.60
N CYS A 156 -11.69 -24.39 -26.00
CA CYS A 156 -11.25 -25.27 -24.93
C CYS A 156 -10.27 -26.32 -25.46
N GLU A 157 -9.09 -26.45 -24.85
CA GLU A 157 -8.09 -27.44 -25.29
C GLU A 157 -8.52 -28.90 -25.10
N ASN A 158 -9.51 -29.17 -24.24
CA ASN A 158 -10.00 -30.53 -23.99
C ASN A 158 -11.18 -30.91 -24.89
N CYS A 159 -12.19 -30.04 -25.02
CA CYS A 159 -13.45 -30.35 -25.72
C CYS A 159 -13.69 -29.52 -26.99
N GLY A 160 -12.82 -28.56 -27.32
CA GLY A 160 -12.93 -27.69 -28.49
C GLY A 160 -13.96 -26.54 -28.37
N THR A 161 -14.89 -26.59 -27.43
CA THR A 161 -15.94 -25.57 -27.27
C THR A 161 -15.36 -24.19 -27.00
N SER A 162 -15.81 -23.17 -27.73
CA SER A 162 -15.42 -21.77 -27.51
C SER A 162 -15.99 -21.22 -26.20
N PHE A 163 -15.16 -20.57 -25.38
CA PHE A 163 -15.58 -19.95 -24.13
C PHE A 163 -14.81 -18.64 -23.87
N ARG A 164 -15.37 -17.74 -23.04
CA ARG A 164 -14.67 -16.51 -22.64
C ARG A 164 -13.91 -16.74 -21.32
N PRO A 165 -12.58 -16.60 -21.30
CA PRO A 165 -11.81 -16.86 -20.10
C PRO A 165 -11.94 -15.67 -19.13
N ASP A 166 -12.14 -15.97 -17.84
CA ASP A 166 -12.14 -14.98 -16.75
C ASP A 166 -10.72 -14.48 -16.38
N GLY A 167 -9.69 -14.96 -17.08
CA GLY A 167 -8.30 -14.54 -16.89
C GLY A 167 -7.36 -15.10 -17.95
N PRO A 168 -6.18 -14.47 -18.16
CA PRO A 168 -5.30 -14.77 -19.30
C PRO A 168 -4.68 -16.18 -19.28
N LYS A 169 -4.75 -16.90 -18.15
CA LYS A 169 -4.16 -18.23 -17.98
C LYS A 169 -5.17 -19.38 -18.08
N ARG A 170 -6.46 -19.10 -18.27
CA ARG A 170 -7.50 -20.14 -18.31
C ARG A 170 -7.52 -20.78 -19.70
N ARG A 171 -7.31 -22.09 -19.76
CA ARG A 171 -7.21 -22.88 -21.01
C ARG A 171 -8.43 -23.78 -21.28
N PHE A 172 -9.27 -23.97 -20.26
CA PHE A 172 -10.41 -24.90 -20.29
C PHE A 172 -11.71 -24.18 -19.96
N CYS A 173 -12.80 -24.60 -20.64
CA CYS A 173 -14.13 -24.02 -20.46
C CYS A 173 -14.67 -24.24 -19.04
N CYS A 174 -14.39 -25.40 -18.42
CA CYS A 174 -14.86 -25.77 -17.09
C CYS A 174 -13.79 -26.53 -16.29
N HIS A 175 -14.04 -26.71 -14.98
CA HIS A 175 -13.15 -27.47 -14.10
C HIS A 175 -13.00 -28.94 -14.54
N GLN A 176 -14.09 -29.56 -15.01
CA GLN A 176 -14.08 -30.94 -15.47
C GLN A 176 -13.15 -31.13 -16.67
N CYS A 177 -13.21 -30.24 -17.68
CA CYS A 177 -12.28 -30.26 -18.81
C CYS A 177 -10.82 -30.07 -18.38
N ALA A 178 -10.56 -29.26 -17.35
CA ALA A 178 -9.21 -29.13 -16.80
C ALA A 178 -8.73 -30.42 -16.13
N VAL A 179 -9.61 -31.11 -15.39
CA VAL A 179 -9.30 -32.41 -14.76
C VAL A 179 -9.08 -33.49 -15.83
N ASP A 180 -9.93 -33.58 -16.84
CA ASP A 180 -9.81 -34.60 -17.89
C ASP A 180 -8.56 -34.40 -18.75
N ALA A 181 -8.22 -33.15 -19.08
CA ALA A 181 -6.96 -32.82 -19.74
C ALA A 181 -5.72 -33.18 -18.89
N THR A 182 -5.85 -33.29 -17.56
CA THR A 182 -4.74 -33.78 -16.72
C THR A 182 -4.62 -35.31 -16.70
N LYS A 183 -5.69 -36.04 -17.05
CA LYS A 183 -5.69 -37.51 -17.13
C LYS A 183 -5.07 -37.99 -18.43
N VAL A 184 -5.44 -37.34 -19.54
CA VAL A 184 -4.93 -37.67 -20.88
C VAL A 184 -3.59 -36.99 -21.09
N ARG A 185 -2.51 -37.60 -20.59
CA ARG A 185 -1.15 -37.13 -20.86
C ARG A 185 -0.52 -38.05 -21.87
N SER A 186 0.16 -37.46 -22.85
CA SER A 186 0.93 -38.23 -23.81
C SER A 186 1.99 -39.06 -23.09
N GLU A 187 2.19 -40.29 -23.58
CA GLU A 187 3.32 -41.09 -23.18
C GLU A 187 4.63 -40.34 -23.50
N ILE A 188 5.55 -40.36 -22.56
CA ILE A 188 6.90 -39.82 -22.75
C ILE A 188 7.93 -40.91 -22.45
N ALA A 189 9.05 -40.88 -23.15
CA ALA A 189 10.16 -41.78 -22.85
C ALA A 189 10.87 -41.38 -21.55
N CYS A 190 11.14 -42.35 -20.68
CA CYS A 190 11.91 -42.13 -19.46
C CYS A 190 13.35 -41.72 -19.81
N ALA A 191 13.81 -40.57 -19.28
CA ALA A 191 15.16 -40.06 -19.55
C ALA A 191 16.30 -40.95 -19.03
N GLN A 192 16.00 -41.96 -18.21
CA GLN A 192 17.00 -42.91 -17.68
C GLN A 192 17.00 -44.27 -18.39
N CYS A 193 15.84 -44.80 -18.76
CA CYS A 193 15.71 -46.17 -19.28
C CYS A 193 14.98 -46.26 -20.62
N GLY A 194 14.54 -45.15 -21.20
CA GLY A 194 13.85 -45.10 -22.49
C GLY A 194 12.39 -45.56 -22.49
N THR A 195 11.95 -46.33 -21.47
CA THR A 195 10.58 -46.86 -21.40
C THR A 195 9.53 -45.75 -21.47
N LEU A 196 8.54 -45.92 -22.35
CA LEU A 196 7.38 -45.04 -22.42
C LEU A 196 6.55 -45.15 -21.15
N PHE A 197 6.08 -44.01 -20.63
CA PHE A 197 5.20 -43.97 -19.46
C PHE A 197 4.32 -42.72 -19.47
N HIS A 198 3.21 -42.78 -18.73
CA HIS A 198 2.28 -41.66 -18.54
C HIS A 198 2.69 -40.81 -17.31
N PRO A 199 3.16 -39.57 -17.49
CA PRO A 199 3.70 -38.77 -16.39
C PRO A 199 2.61 -38.26 -15.42
N LYS A 200 2.84 -38.37 -14.11
CA LYS A 200 1.92 -37.83 -13.07
C LYS A 200 2.04 -36.31 -12.85
N THR A 201 3.09 -35.67 -13.34
CA THR A 201 3.25 -34.20 -13.34
C THR A 201 3.90 -33.76 -14.66
N TYR A 202 3.67 -32.51 -15.10
CA TYR A 202 4.32 -31.97 -16.32
C TYR A 202 5.85 -31.95 -16.24
N THR A 203 6.39 -31.97 -15.02
CA THR A 203 7.82 -31.99 -14.74
C THR A 203 8.40 -33.39 -14.57
N ALA A 204 7.59 -34.44 -14.62
CA ALA A 204 8.07 -35.81 -14.48
C ALA A 204 8.82 -36.23 -15.76
N ARG A 205 10.09 -36.60 -15.60
CA ARG A 205 10.97 -37.06 -16.70
C ARG A 205 11.34 -38.55 -16.60
N PHE A 206 10.89 -39.21 -15.53
CA PHE A 206 11.30 -40.57 -15.17
C PHE A 206 10.08 -41.40 -14.82
N CYS A 207 10.07 -42.66 -15.26
CA CYS A 207 8.95 -43.59 -15.03
C CYS A 207 8.80 -44.00 -13.55
N SER A 208 9.89 -43.94 -12.76
CA SER A 208 9.92 -44.41 -11.39
C SER A 208 10.94 -43.65 -10.52
N ALA A 209 10.79 -43.73 -9.20
CA ALA A 209 11.74 -43.16 -8.25
C ALA A 209 13.15 -43.78 -8.36
N SER A 210 13.24 -45.07 -8.73
CA SER A 210 14.52 -45.75 -8.95
C SER A 210 15.26 -45.17 -10.17
N CYS A 211 14.55 -44.87 -11.26
CA CYS A 211 15.11 -44.19 -12.43
C CYS A 211 15.60 -42.76 -12.11
N VAL A 212 14.86 -42.02 -11.27
CA VAL A 212 15.29 -40.71 -10.75
C VAL A 212 16.62 -40.85 -9.99
N ALA A 213 16.74 -41.84 -9.11
CA ALA A 213 17.95 -42.07 -8.32
C ALA A 213 19.15 -42.43 -9.21
N LYS A 214 18.98 -43.39 -10.13
CA LYS A 214 20.01 -43.80 -11.10
C LYS A 214 20.49 -42.62 -11.95
N TYR A 215 19.56 -41.82 -12.48
CA TYR A 215 19.91 -40.63 -13.26
C TYR A 215 20.74 -39.63 -12.46
N LYS A 216 20.32 -39.34 -11.22
CA LYS A 216 21.05 -38.42 -10.34
C LYS A 216 22.42 -38.94 -9.93
N HIS A 217 22.59 -40.26 -9.81
CA HIS A 217 23.90 -40.87 -9.56
C HIS A 217 24.80 -40.74 -10.79
N ALA A 218 24.29 -41.08 -11.98
CA ALA A 218 25.03 -41.00 -13.25
C ALA A 218 25.46 -39.55 -13.58
N HIS A 219 24.63 -38.55 -13.25
CA HIS A 219 24.90 -37.13 -13.54
C HIS A 219 25.50 -36.38 -12.34
N GLY A 220 26.00 -37.08 -11.31
CA GLY A 220 26.67 -36.46 -10.17
C GLY A 220 25.80 -35.58 -9.26
N MET A 221 24.49 -35.45 -9.50
CA MET A 221 23.59 -34.59 -8.72
C MET A 221 23.36 -35.06 -7.27
N LEU A 222 23.63 -36.34 -6.97
CA LEU A 222 23.49 -36.88 -5.60
C LEU A 222 24.71 -36.63 -4.72
N ARG A 223 25.85 -36.17 -5.26
CA ARG A 223 27.00 -35.77 -4.45
C ARG A 223 26.82 -34.35 -3.92
N ARG A 224 25.74 -34.10 -3.18
CA ARG A 224 25.80 -33.04 -2.18
C ARG A 224 26.77 -33.54 -1.11
N LYS A 225 28.02 -33.07 -1.16
CA LYS A 225 29.02 -33.34 -0.12
C LYS A 225 28.34 -33.19 1.24
N LEU A 226 28.53 -34.16 2.12
CA LEU A 226 28.05 -34.07 3.50
C LEU A 226 28.86 -32.94 4.15
N THR A 227 28.34 -31.72 4.11
CA THR A 227 28.99 -30.59 4.78
C THR A 227 28.78 -30.73 6.29
N ALA A 228 29.72 -30.22 7.08
CA ALA A 228 29.60 -30.19 8.54
C ALA A 228 28.26 -29.59 8.99
N GLU A 229 27.83 -28.49 8.37
CA GLU A 229 26.52 -27.87 8.66
C GLU A 229 25.32 -28.79 8.43
N ARG A 230 25.40 -29.68 7.43
CA ARG A 230 24.31 -30.59 7.09
C ARG A 230 24.29 -31.79 8.03
N LEU A 231 25.45 -32.28 8.44
CA LEU A 231 25.58 -33.27 9.50
C LEU A 231 25.04 -32.70 10.82
N ASP A 232 25.45 -31.48 11.19
CA ASP A 232 24.93 -30.78 12.36
C ASP A 232 23.41 -30.61 12.31
N ARG A 233 22.82 -30.28 11.15
CA ARG A 233 21.37 -30.16 11.01
C ARG A 233 20.64 -31.51 11.18
N LEU A 234 21.26 -32.62 10.77
CA LEU A 234 20.70 -33.97 10.95
C LEU A 234 20.80 -34.44 12.41
N LEU A 235 21.89 -34.07 13.10
CA LEU A 235 22.10 -34.39 14.51
C LEU A 235 21.35 -33.44 15.45
N ARG A 236 20.93 -32.27 14.98
CA ARG A 236 20.17 -31.31 15.79
C ARG A 236 18.81 -31.92 16.14
N PRO A 237 18.43 -31.99 17.43
CA PRO A 237 17.11 -32.46 17.81
C PRO A 237 16.05 -31.64 17.08
N PRO A 238 14.97 -32.27 16.58
CA PRO A 238 13.92 -31.57 15.87
C PRO A 238 13.42 -30.44 16.78
N ARG A 239 13.44 -29.20 16.27
CA ARG A 239 12.87 -28.07 17.02
C ARG A 239 11.45 -28.48 17.42
N PRO A 240 11.06 -28.36 18.70
CA PRO A 240 9.71 -28.69 19.10
C PRO A 240 8.79 -27.91 18.16
N LYS A 241 7.91 -28.63 17.45
CA LYS A 241 6.93 -28.00 16.55
C LYS A 241 6.32 -26.89 17.38
N ARG A 242 6.52 -25.61 16.97
CA ARG A 242 5.92 -24.47 17.67
C ARG A 242 4.46 -24.85 17.82
N ARG A 243 4.05 -25.19 19.05
CA ARG A 243 2.65 -25.50 19.32
C ARG A 243 1.92 -24.31 18.73
N TYR A 244 1.07 -24.57 17.73
CA TYR A 244 0.23 -23.56 17.14
C TYR A 244 -0.31 -22.77 18.33
N ARG A 245 0.00 -21.48 18.42
CA ARG A 245 -0.65 -20.62 19.42
C ARG A 245 -2.11 -20.61 19.00
N MET A 246 -2.86 -21.63 19.41
CA MET A 246 -4.30 -21.56 19.55
C MET A 246 -4.48 -20.50 20.62
N ARG A 247 -4.48 -19.23 20.18
CA ARG A 247 -4.98 -18.16 21.03
C ARG A 247 -6.40 -18.62 21.35
N LEU A 248 -6.65 -18.99 22.60
CA LEU A 248 -8.00 -19.09 23.11
C LEU A 248 -8.58 -17.68 22.92
N THR A 249 -9.33 -17.47 21.85
CA THR A 249 -10.16 -16.29 21.74
C THR A 249 -11.21 -16.39 22.84
N PRO A 250 -11.60 -15.28 23.50
CA PRO A 250 -12.64 -15.28 24.52
C PRO A 250 -13.88 -16.09 24.09
N ALA A 251 -14.37 -15.86 22.87
CA ALA A 251 -15.51 -16.59 22.29
C ALA A 251 -15.33 -18.12 22.15
N ARG A 252 -14.11 -18.64 22.17
CA ARG A 252 -13.82 -20.08 22.15
C ARG A 252 -13.70 -20.65 23.56
N PHE A 253 -13.22 -19.85 24.52
CA PHE A 253 -13.23 -20.18 25.93
C PHE A 253 -14.67 -20.25 26.46
N ASP A 254 -15.51 -19.28 26.11
CA ASP A 254 -16.91 -19.23 26.56
C ASP A 254 -17.70 -20.48 26.10
N ARG A 255 -17.46 -20.98 24.88
CA ARG A 255 -18.05 -22.24 24.40
C ARG A 255 -17.57 -23.49 25.12
N MET A 256 -16.38 -23.45 25.72
CA MET A 256 -15.84 -24.59 26.45
C MET A 256 -16.34 -24.65 27.89
N VAL A 257 -16.63 -23.50 28.50
CA VAL A 257 -17.02 -23.41 29.92
C VAL A 257 -18.55 -23.30 30.09
N GLY A 258 -19.28 -22.87 29.06
CA GLY A 258 -20.74 -22.74 29.10
C GLY A 258 -21.51 -24.01 28.74
N SER A 259 -21.23 -25.14 29.40
CA SER A 259 -22.10 -26.35 29.39
C SER A 259 -22.66 -26.61 30.77
#